data_AF-A0A8H8Z1Y2-F1
#
_entry.id   AF-A0A8H8Z1Y2-F1
#
_cell.length_a   1.000
_cell.length_b   1.000
_cell.length_c   1.000
_cell.angle_alpha   90.00
_cell.angle_beta   90.00
_cell.angle_gamma   90.00
#
_symmetry.space_group_name_H-M   'P 1'
#
loop_
_entity.id
_entity.type
_entity.pdbx_description
1 polymer ?
#
loop_
_entity_poly.entity_id
_entity_poly.type
_entity_poly.pdbx_seq_one_letter_code
_entity_poly.pdbx_strand_id
1 'polypeptide(L)' 'MSGDKRLRKAAENEGVIVKGTLWLVNELVTQNIISISKAQEAFGRMQAADRRLPWDKVNLLLKNLE' A
#
# COMPACT_ATOMS: atom_id res chain seq x y z
N MET A 1 18.75 -0.65 5.25
CA MET A 1 19.10 -0.20 3.89
C MET A 1 17.98 0.72 3.41
N SER A 2 18.28 1.99 3.17
CA SER A 2 17.33 3.10 3.06
C SER A 2 17.26 3.60 1.61
N GLY A 3 16.94 2.71 0.66
CA GLY A 3 17.06 3.01 -0.78
C GLY A 3 16.03 4.04 -1.27
N ASP A 4 14.84 3.98 -0.73
CA ASP A 4 13.67 4.76 -1.17
C ASP A 4 13.50 6.11 -0.46
N LYS A 5 14.32 6.41 0.56
CA LYS A 5 14.20 7.67 1.34
C LYS A 5 14.48 8.92 0.51
N ARG A 6 15.48 8.87 -0.38
CA ARG A 6 15.83 9.98 -1.27
C ARG A 6 14.81 10.15 -2.39
N LEU A 7 14.29 9.04 -2.91
CA LEU A 7 13.28 9.03 -3.96
C LEU A 7 11.93 9.57 -3.48
N ARG A 8 11.53 9.20 -2.25
CA ARG A 8 10.30 9.72 -1.62
C ARG A 8 10.37 11.23 -1.42
N LYS A 9 11.50 11.73 -0.94
CA LYS A 9 11.72 13.16 -0.71
C LYS A 9 11.76 13.96 -2.02
N ALA A 10 12.33 13.40 -3.09
CA ALA A 10 12.34 14.02 -4.41
C ALA A 10 10.91 14.12 -4.98
N ALA A 11 10.13 13.05 -4.88
CA ALA A 11 8.74 13.04 -5.35
C ALA A 11 7.82 13.96 -4.54
N GLU A 12 8.00 14.05 -3.21
CA GLU A 12 7.32 15.03 -2.35
C GLU A 12 7.63 16.49 -2.77
N ASN A 13 8.89 16.78 -3.12
CA ASN A 13 9.32 18.10 -3.58
C ASN A 13 8.78 18.46 -4.98
N GLU A 14 8.52 17.48 -5.83
CA GLU A 14 8.01 17.69 -7.20
C GLU A 14 6.48 17.60 -7.31
N GLY A 15 5.76 17.40 -6.18
CA GLY A 15 4.30 17.26 -6.17
C GLY A 15 3.81 15.95 -6.78
N VAL A 16 4.69 14.96 -6.93
CA VAL A 16 4.38 13.66 -7.53
C VAL A 16 3.99 12.67 -6.43
N ILE A 17 2.79 12.11 -6.53
CA ILE A 17 2.31 11.09 -5.58
C ILE A 17 3.15 9.82 -5.75
N VAL A 18 3.94 9.47 -4.74
CA VAL A 18 4.63 8.17 -4.69
C VAL A 18 3.61 7.08 -4.45
N LYS A 19 3.28 6.35 -5.51
CA LYS A 19 2.37 5.20 -5.47
C LYS A 19 3.09 3.97 -4.94
N GLY A 20 2.97 3.73 -3.64
CA GLY A 20 3.47 2.50 -2.98
C GLY A 20 2.50 1.32 -3.10
N THR A 21 2.85 0.19 -2.48
CA THR A 21 2.04 -1.05 -2.50
C THR A 21 0.59 -0.84 -2.06
N LEU A 22 0.35 0.07 -1.09
CA LEU A 22 -1.00 0.40 -0.63
C LEU A 22 -1.85 1.02 -1.75
N TRP A 23 -1.27 1.96 -2.51
CA TRP A 23 -1.98 2.59 -3.62
C TRP A 23 -2.33 1.58 -4.70
N LEU A 24 -1.39 0.68 -5.03
CA LEU A 24 -1.63 -0.35 -6.03
C LEU A 24 -2.76 -1.30 -5.60
N VAL A 25 -2.74 -1.78 -4.36
CA VAL A 25 -3.80 -2.68 -3.87
C VAL A 25 -5.16 -1.98 -3.84
N ASN A 26 -5.20 -0.69 -3.47
CA ASN A 26 -6.43 0.10 -3.54
C ASN A 26 -7.01 0.09 -4.96
N GLU A 27 -6.21 0.45 -5.96
CA GLU A 27 -6.65 0.48 -7.36
C GLU A 27 -7.15 -0.88 -7.85
N LEU A 28 -6.46 -1.97 -7.49
CA LEU A 28 -6.88 -3.31 -7.89
C LEU A 28 -8.26 -3.66 -7.31
N VAL A 29 -8.57 -3.21 -6.10
CA VAL A 29 -9.91 -3.39 -5.50
C VAL A 29 -10.93 -2.46 -6.16
N THR A 30 -10.62 -1.17 -6.32
CA THR A 30 -11.52 -0.18 -6.94
C THR A 30 -11.87 -0.56 -8.39
N GLN A 31 -10.92 -1.09 -9.15
CA GLN A 31 -11.13 -1.56 -10.53
C GLN A 31 -11.73 -2.97 -10.59
N ASN A 32 -12.11 -3.55 -9.44
CA ASN A 32 -12.69 -4.89 -9.32
C ASN A 32 -11.80 -6.02 -9.87
N ILE A 33 -10.49 -5.80 -9.96
CA ILE A 33 -9.50 -6.81 -10.38
C ILE A 33 -9.30 -7.84 -9.27
N ILE A 34 -9.36 -7.41 -8.01
CA ILE A 34 -9.35 -8.30 -6.84
C ILE A 34 -10.49 -7.92 -5.88
N SER A 35 -10.96 -8.88 -5.10
CA SER A 35 -11.90 -8.62 -4.01
C SER A 35 -11.20 -8.04 -2.77
N ILE A 36 -11.97 -7.36 -1.91
CA ILE A 36 -11.50 -6.86 -0.62
C ILE A 36 -10.90 -7.98 0.23
N SER A 37 -11.56 -9.15 0.26
CA SER A 37 -11.04 -10.35 0.95
C SER A 37 -9.68 -10.78 0.41
N LYS A 38 -9.48 -10.71 -0.92
CA LYS A 38 -8.19 -11.04 -1.53
C LYS A 38 -7.09 -10.02 -1.15
N ALA A 39 -7.44 -8.75 -1.03
CA ALA A 39 -6.55 -7.72 -0.53
C ALA A 39 -6.16 -7.97 0.95
N GLN A 40 -7.12 -8.34 1.79
CA GLN A 40 -6.87 -8.71 3.20
C GLN A 40 -5.90 -9.90 3.31
N GLU A 41 -6.13 -10.98 2.54
CA GLU A 41 -5.22 -12.12 2.48
C GLU A 41 -3.79 -11.71 2.06
N ALA A 42 -3.68 -10.87 1.02
CA ALA A 42 -2.39 -10.41 0.52
C ALA A 42 -1.63 -9.59 1.57
N PHE A 43 -2.30 -8.67 2.26
CA PHE A 43 -1.69 -7.92 3.36
C PHE A 43 -1.29 -8.83 4.53
N GLY A 44 -2.12 -9.82 4.89
CA GLY A 44 -1.80 -10.81 5.91
C GLY A 44 -0.53 -11.60 5.57
N ARG A 45 -0.37 -12.02 4.31
CA ARG A 45 0.87 -12.69 3.85
C ARG A 45 2.09 -11.77 3.91
N MET A 46 1.93 -10.49 3.57
CA MET A 46 3.02 -9.51 3.69
C MET A 46 3.41 -9.24 5.13
N GLN A 47 2.44 -9.29 6.06
CA GLN A 47 2.67 -9.12 7.49
C GLN A 47 3.43 -10.31 8.06
N ALA A 48 3.02 -11.53 7.70
CA ALA A 48 3.72 -12.75 8.08
C ALA A 48 5.15 -12.82 7.52
N ALA A 49 5.41 -12.18 6.38
CA ALA A 49 6.73 -12.10 5.75
C ALA A 49 7.61 -10.95 6.32
N ASP A 50 7.22 -10.33 7.43
CA ASP A 50 7.92 -9.21 8.09
C ASP A 50 8.23 -8.03 7.15
N ARG A 51 7.34 -7.77 6.18
CA ARG A 51 7.47 -6.60 5.30
C ARG A 51 7.25 -5.33 6.11
N ARG A 52 8.14 -4.36 5.94
CA ARG A 52 8.00 -3.01 6.50
C ARG A 52 6.96 -2.20 5.73
N LEU A 53 5.68 -2.44 6.03
CA LEU A 53 4.56 -1.64 5.56
C LEU A 53 4.03 -0.75 6.70
N PRO A 54 3.47 0.43 6.39
CA PRO A 54 2.78 1.24 7.38
C PRO A 54 1.43 0.59 7.71
N TRP A 55 1.43 -0.36 8.65
CA TRP A 55 0.27 -1.20 8.97
C TRP A 55 -0.97 -0.39 9.40
N ASP A 56 -0.79 0.74 10.09
CA ASP A 56 -1.90 1.64 10.42
C ASP A 56 -2.63 2.15 9.16
N LYS A 57 -1.88 2.46 8.10
CA LYS A 57 -2.44 2.89 6.81
C LYS A 57 -3.10 1.73 6.05
N VAL A 58 -2.57 0.51 6.21
CA VAL A 58 -3.17 -0.70 5.62
C VAL A 58 -4.54 -0.97 6.25
N ASN A 59 -4.63 -0.91 7.57
CA ASN A 59 -5.89 -1.10 8.29
C ASN A 59 -6.92 -0.02 7.94
N LEU A 60 -6.49 1.24 7.83
CA LEU A 60 -7.36 2.33 7.42
C LEU A 60 -7.87 2.14 5.98
N LEU A 61 -6.99 1.72 5.07
CA LEU A 61 -7.35 1.44 3.68
C LEU A 61 -8.38 0.31 3.59
N LEU A 62 -8.19 -0.79 4.32
CA LEU A 62 -9.13 -1.91 4.31
C LEU A 62 -10.51 -1.49 4.85
N LYS A 63 -10.56 -0.72 5.94
CA LYS A 63 -11.83 -0.19 6.48
C LYS A 63 -12.56 0.75 5.53
N ASN A 64 -11.84 1.48 4.68
CA ASN A 64 -12.46 2.39 3.70
C ASN A 64 -12.97 1.66 2.45
N LEU A 65 -12.56 0.40 2.24
CA LEU A 65 -12.97 -0.42 1.11
C LEU A 65 -14.15 -1.35 1.46
N GLU A 66 -14.40 -1.60 2.75
CA GLU A 66 -15.61 -2.28 3.28
C GLU A 66 -16.88 -1.43 3.07
#